data_AF-A0A3C2CZJ0-F1
#
_entry.id   AF-A0A3C2CZJ0-F1
#
_cell.length_a   1.000
_cell.length_b   1.000
_cell.length_c   1.000
_cell.angle_alpha   90.00
_cell.angle_beta   90.00
_cell.angle_gamma   90.00
#
_symmetry.space_group_name_H-M   'P 1'
#
loop_
_entity.id
_entity.type
_entity.pdbx_description
1 polymer ?
#
loop_
_entity_poly.entity_id
_entity_poly.type
_entity_poly.pdbx_seq_one_letter_code
_entity_poly.pdbx_strand_id
1 'polypeptide(L)'
;MDSKMKEALEKSVLDQMIKAELVLRTAEKDGISIEQKEVDAELEKIKANFEDEKKFKEALKKNELTENKLKDQLQKQMTVTKYLDSKIGKIEATDQEIQALYDQYKQQTESQKQEPEALEKMKPQLEQQIVSEKENEKFNKLVEELRKDNEDKVKIIGA
;
A
#
# COMPACT_ATOMS: atom_id res chain seq x y z
N MET A 1 -26.58 -2.90 -7.92
CA MET A 1 -25.31 -2.20 -8.17
C MET A 1 -25.42 -1.52 -9.52
N ASP A 2 -25.45 -0.19 -9.54
CA ASP A 2 -25.58 0.61 -10.76
C ASP A 2 -24.38 0.40 -11.70
N SER A 3 -24.63 0.30 -13.01
CA SER A 3 -23.59 0.06 -14.05
C SER A 3 -22.42 1.05 -13.96
N LYS A 4 -22.70 2.32 -13.61
CA LYS A 4 -21.68 3.35 -13.41
C LYS A 4 -20.77 3.09 -12.21
N MET A 5 -21.31 2.51 -11.14
CA MET A 5 -20.52 2.15 -9.96
C MET A 5 -19.60 0.96 -10.26
N LYS A 6 -20.08 0.02 -11.09
CA LYS A 6 -19.28 -1.11 -11.57
C LYS A 6 -18.12 -0.67 -12.47
N GLU A 7 -18.38 0.20 -13.44
CA GLU A 7 -17.34 0.75 -14.32
C GLU A 7 -16.29 1.56 -13.56
N ALA A 8 -16.71 2.35 -12.56
CA ALA A 8 -15.78 3.09 -11.71
C ALA A 8 -14.91 2.16 -10.85
N LEU A 9 -15.49 1.08 -10.33
CA LEU A 9 -14.76 0.06 -9.58
C LEU A 9 -13.77 -0.69 -10.48
N GLU A 10 -14.19 -1.12 -11.66
CA GLU A 10 -13.32 -1.80 -12.64
C GLU A 10 -12.12 -0.92 -13.04
N LYS A 11 -12.35 0.37 -13.30
CA LYS A 11 -11.27 1.32 -13.57
C LYS A 11 -10.32 1.49 -12.39
N SER A 12 -10.84 1.59 -11.17
CA SER A 12 -10.01 1.74 -9.97
C SER A 12 -9.13 0.52 -9.74
N VAL A 13 -9.68 -0.69 -9.87
CA VAL A 13 -8.92 -1.94 -9.72
C VAL A 13 -7.87 -2.06 -10.82
N LEU A 14 -8.23 -1.77 -12.07
CA LEU A 14 -7.30 -1.80 -13.19
C LEU A 14 -6.15 -0.79 -13.00
N ASP A 15 -6.45 0.44 -12.58
CA ASP A 15 -5.43 1.45 -12.30
C ASP A 15 -4.48 1.00 -11.18
N GLN A 16 -5.01 0.41 -10.10
CA GLN A 16 -4.19 -0.16 -9.03
C GLN A 16 -3.27 -1.29 -9.53
N MET A 17 -3.79 -2.18 -10.40
CA MET A 17 -2.98 -3.24 -11.00
C MET A 17 -1.87 -2.68 -11.91
N ILE A 18 -2.17 -1.66 -12.71
CA ILE A 18 -1.18 -0.99 -13.56
C ILE A 18 -0.09 -0.33 -12.71
N LYS A 19 -0.47 0.35 -11.64
CA LYS A 19 0.47 0.98 -10.71
C LYS A 19 1.37 -0.05 -10.04
N ALA A 20 0.81 -1.14 -9.54
CA ALA A 20 1.57 -2.21 -8.91
C ALA A 20 2.56 -2.88 -9.88
N GLU A 21 2.13 -3.19 -11.10
CA GLU A 21 2.98 -3.77 -12.14
C GLU A 21 4.10 -2.81 -12.57
N LEU A 22 3.80 -1.51 -12.70
CA LEU A 22 4.78 -0.48 -13.04
C LEU A 22 5.87 -0.38 -11.96
N VAL A 23 5.47 -0.37 -10.69
CA VAL A 23 6.39 -0.35 -9.56
C VAL A 23 7.23 -1.62 -9.52
N LEU A 24 6.61 -2.81 -9.67
CA LEU A 24 7.30 -4.10 -9.67
C LEU A 24 8.37 -4.16 -10.78
N ARG A 25 8.00 -3.84 -12.03
CA ARG A 25 8.95 -3.84 -13.15
C ARG A 25 10.08 -2.86 -12.97
N THR A 26 9.81 -1.72 -12.34
CA THR A 26 10.87 -0.75 -12.05
C THR A 26 11.78 -1.26 -10.95
N ALA A 27 11.24 -1.85 -9.88
CA ALA A 27 12.03 -2.49 -8.84
C ALA A 27 12.96 -3.57 -9.40
N GLU A 28 12.45 -4.44 -10.27
CA GLU A 28 13.24 -5.47 -10.96
C GLU A 28 14.35 -4.85 -11.83
N LYS A 29 14.05 -3.77 -12.57
CA LYS A 29 15.05 -3.02 -13.37
C LYS A 29 16.12 -2.37 -12.50
N ASP A 30 15.76 -1.86 -11.33
CA ASP A 30 16.67 -1.26 -10.35
C ASP A 30 17.44 -2.34 -9.57
N GLY A 31 17.26 -3.63 -9.89
CA GLY A 31 17.93 -4.76 -9.22
C GLY A 31 17.42 -5.04 -7.82
N ILE A 32 16.28 -4.45 -7.43
CA ILE A 32 15.63 -4.69 -6.15
C ILE A 32 14.78 -5.94 -6.29
N SER A 33 15.21 -7.00 -5.60
CA SER A 33 14.45 -8.25 -5.47
C SER A 33 14.53 -8.75 -4.02
N ILE A 34 13.63 -9.67 -3.70
CA ILE A 34 13.55 -10.34 -2.41
C ILE A 34 14.11 -11.75 -2.58
N GLU A 35 15.01 -12.13 -1.66
CA GLU A 35 15.59 -13.47 -1.68
C GLU A 35 14.56 -14.52 -1.27
N GLN A 36 14.66 -15.72 -1.83
CA GLN A 36 13.75 -16.82 -1.50
C GLN A 36 13.67 -17.10 0.01
N LYS A 37 14.79 -16.91 0.72
CA LYS A 37 14.86 -17.09 2.18
C LYS A 37 13.96 -16.09 2.93
N GLU A 38 13.86 -14.86 2.46
CA GLU A 38 12.96 -13.85 3.04
C GLU A 38 11.50 -14.20 2.76
N VAL A 39 11.20 -14.67 1.55
CA VAL A 39 9.85 -15.16 1.17
C VAL A 39 9.44 -16.34 2.03
N ASP A 40 10.34 -17.30 2.24
CA ASP A 40 10.07 -18.47 3.08
C ASP A 40 9.83 -18.05 4.54
N ALA A 41 10.60 -17.09 5.07
CA ALA A 41 10.39 -16.56 6.41
C ALA A 41 9.02 -15.89 6.56
N GLU A 42 8.59 -15.11 5.56
CA GLU A 42 7.27 -14.47 5.58
C GLU A 42 6.13 -15.49 5.46
N LEU A 43 6.32 -16.52 4.61
CA LEU A 43 5.38 -17.63 4.51
C LEU A 43 5.20 -18.36 5.85
N GLU A 44 6.29 -18.61 6.58
CA GLU A 44 6.22 -19.26 7.89
C GLU A 44 5.47 -18.39 8.92
N LYS A 45 5.62 -17.05 8.90
CA LYS A 45 4.79 -16.17 9.73
C LYS A 45 3.32 -16.26 9.37
N ILE A 46 3.00 -16.32 8.08
CA ILE A 46 1.61 -16.50 7.62
C ILE A 46 1.06 -17.83 8.11
N LYS A 47 1.83 -18.92 7.97
CA LYS A 47 1.46 -20.25 8.49
C LYS A 47 1.25 -20.24 10.00
N ALA A 48 2.07 -19.51 10.76
CA ALA A 48 1.94 -19.39 12.21
C ALA A 48 0.64 -18.72 12.68
N ASN A 49 -0.04 -17.97 11.81
CA ASN A 49 -1.37 -17.42 12.10
C ASN A 49 -2.50 -18.45 11.98
N PHE A 50 -2.21 -19.66 11.47
CA PHE A 50 -3.16 -20.76 11.38
C PHE A 50 -2.96 -21.74 12.54
N GLU A 51 -4.05 -22.38 12.96
CA GLU A 51 -4.01 -23.41 14.02
C GLU A 51 -3.09 -24.58 13.66
N ASP A 52 -3.09 -24.98 12.38
CA ASP A 52 -2.24 -26.05 11.86
C ASP A 52 -2.03 -25.93 10.33
N GLU A 53 -1.14 -26.77 9.79
CA GLU A 53 -0.82 -26.81 8.36
C GLU A 53 -2.02 -27.25 7.50
N LYS A 54 -2.94 -28.04 8.05
CA LYS A 54 -4.14 -28.49 7.34
C LYS A 54 -5.09 -27.32 7.11
N LYS A 55 -5.32 -26.47 8.11
CA LYS A 55 -6.09 -25.23 8.00
C LYS A 55 -5.48 -24.27 7.00
N PHE A 56 -4.16 -24.14 7.00
CA PHE A 56 -3.44 -23.35 6.00
C PHE A 56 -3.68 -23.89 4.57
N LYS A 57 -3.53 -25.20 4.36
CA LYS A 57 -3.77 -25.85 3.06
C LYS A 57 -5.24 -25.76 2.62
N GLU A 58 -6.19 -25.86 3.55
CA GLU A 58 -7.62 -25.65 3.29
C GLU A 58 -7.90 -24.21 2.85
N ALA A 59 -7.28 -23.22 3.50
CA ALA A 59 -7.39 -21.82 3.11
C ALA A 59 -6.81 -21.57 1.71
N LEU A 60 -5.64 -22.14 1.39
CA LEU A 60 -5.07 -22.06 0.04
C LEU A 60 -6.02 -22.64 -1.01
N LYS A 61 -6.56 -23.84 -0.76
CA LYS A 61 -7.53 -24.49 -1.67
C LYS A 61 -8.79 -23.65 -1.86
N LYS A 62 -9.33 -23.06 -0.78
CA LYS A 62 -10.52 -22.20 -0.83
C LYS A 62 -10.30 -20.95 -1.69
N ASN A 63 -9.07 -20.45 -1.74
CA ASN A 63 -8.68 -19.31 -2.58
C ASN A 63 -8.14 -19.75 -3.96
N GLU A 64 -8.23 -21.03 -4.31
CA GLU A 64 -7.68 -21.59 -5.56
C GLU A 64 -6.18 -21.31 -5.76
N LEU A 65 -5.46 -21.20 -4.64
CA LEU A 65 -4.02 -20.94 -4.58
C LEU A 65 -3.25 -22.22 -4.26
N THR A 66 -2.01 -22.26 -4.74
CA THR A 66 -1.00 -23.24 -4.31
C THR A 66 0.05 -22.53 -3.46
N GLU A 67 0.82 -23.28 -2.67
CA GLU A 67 1.90 -22.69 -1.86
C GLU A 67 2.93 -21.97 -2.75
N ASN A 68 3.29 -22.54 -3.90
CA ASN A 68 4.19 -21.87 -4.85
C ASN A 68 3.61 -20.56 -5.39
N LYS A 69 2.33 -20.53 -5.77
CA LYS A 69 1.67 -19.29 -6.21
C LYS A 69 1.64 -18.24 -5.11
N LEU A 70 1.41 -18.67 -3.86
CA LEU A 70 1.47 -17.76 -2.72
C LEU A 70 2.89 -17.22 -2.52
N LYS A 71 3.93 -18.07 -2.61
CA LYS A 71 5.34 -17.62 -2.55
C LYS A 71 5.65 -16.60 -3.65
N ASP A 72 5.24 -16.84 -4.89
CA ASP A 72 5.45 -15.90 -6.00
C ASP A 72 4.73 -14.55 -5.74
N GLN A 73 3.52 -14.61 -5.20
CA GLN A 73 2.77 -13.40 -4.82
C GLN A 73 3.44 -12.64 -3.68
N LEU A 74 3.92 -13.35 -2.65
CA LEU A 74 4.66 -12.77 -1.53
C LEU A 74 5.95 -12.12 -2.02
N GLN A 75 6.71 -12.79 -2.89
CA GLN A 75 7.94 -12.23 -3.44
C GLN A 75 7.69 -10.92 -4.18
N LYS A 76 6.66 -10.88 -5.04
CA LYS A 76 6.28 -9.66 -5.77
C LYS A 76 5.84 -8.55 -4.81
N GLN A 77 4.97 -8.87 -3.86
CA GLN A 77 4.48 -7.91 -2.87
C GLN A 77 5.62 -7.33 -2.04
N MET A 78 6.48 -8.18 -1.48
CA MET A 78 7.64 -7.76 -0.68
C MET A 78 8.63 -6.96 -1.51
N THR A 79 8.81 -7.29 -2.80
CA THR A 79 9.68 -6.52 -3.71
C THR A 79 9.14 -5.12 -3.94
N VAL A 80 7.83 -5.00 -4.19
CA VAL A 80 7.15 -3.71 -4.29
C VAL A 80 7.28 -2.92 -2.99
N THR A 81 6.99 -3.53 -1.83
CA THR A 81 7.13 -2.87 -0.52
C THR A 81 8.56 -2.38 -0.29
N LYS A 82 9.57 -3.23 -0.50
CA LYS A 82 10.99 -2.86 -0.35
C LYS A 82 11.39 -1.71 -1.27
N TYR A 83 10.90 -1.71 -2.51
CA TYR A 83 11.13 -0.61 -3.44
C TYR A 83 10.48 0.68 -2.95
N LEU A 84 9.20 0.63 -2.54
CA LEU A 84 8.50 1.78 -1.99
C LEU A 84 9.22 2.33 -0.76
N ASP A 85 9.58 1.49 0.20
CA ASP A 85 10.33 1.89 1.39
C ASP A 85 11.64 2.58 1.04
N SER A 86 12.35 2.10 0.00
CA SER A 86 13.60 2.70 -0.46
C SER A 86 13.44 4.08 -1.09
N LYS A 87 12.29 4.37 -1.73
CA LYS A 87 12.03 5.65 -2.43
C LYS A 87 11.27 6.65 -1.55
N ILE A 88 10.29 6.18 -0.79
CA ILE A 88 9.38 6.97 0.02
C ILE A 88 10.01 7.27 1.40
N GLY A 89 10.82 6.34 1.91
CA GLY A 89 11.45 6.40 3.22
C GLY A 89 10.44 6.26 4.37
N LYS A 90 10.94 6.26 5.60
CA LYS A 90 10.09 6.26 6.80
C LYS A 90 9.28 7.56 6.84
N ILE A 91 7.96 7.45 6.99
CA ILE A 91 7.07 8.58 7.18
C ILE A 91 6.64 8.64 8.64
N GLU A 92 6.76 9.82 9.22
CA GLU A 92 6.31 10.10 10.58
C GLU A 92 5.42 11.35 10.57
N ALA A 93 4.43 11.34 11.46
CA ALA A 93 3.63 12.52 11.76
C ALA A 93 4.42 13.41 12.73
N THR A 94 4.53 14.69 12.41
CA THR A 94 5.15 15.66 13.32
C THR A 94 4.11 16.15 14.33
N ASP A 95 4.55 16.55 15.52
CA ASP A 95 3.65 17.12 16.53
C ASP A 95 2.87 18.34 16.01
N GLN A 96 3.46 19.11 15.09
CA GLN A 96 2.78 20.26 14.46
C GLN A 96 1.60 19.83 13.57
N GLU A 97 1.75 18.74 12.80
CA GLU A 97 0.68 18.22 11.94
C GLU A 97 -0.43 17.58 12.76
N ILE A 98 -0.07 16.87 13.83
CA ILE A 98 -1.01 16.29 14.78
C ILE A 98 -1.83 17.41 15.43
N GLN A 99 -1.18 18.48 15.88
CA GLN A 99 -1.86 19.62 16.48
C GLN A 99 -2.78 20.31 15.47
N ALA A 100 -2.31 20.55 14.24
CA ALA A 100 -3.12 21.19 13.21
C ALA A 100 -4.38 20.38 12.87
N LEU A 101 -4.26 19.06 12.72
CA LEU A 101 -5.39 18.20 12.41
C LEU A 101 -6.37 18.11 13.61
N TYR A 102 -5.85 18.09 14.83
CA TYR A 102 -6.67 18.13 16.04
C TYR A 102 -7.44 19.44 16.18
N ASP A 103 -6.80 20.58 15.89
CA ASP A 103 -7.45 21.88 15.96
C ASP A 103 -8.61 21.98 14.95
N GLN A 104 -8.43 21.42 13.74
CA GLN A 104 -9.51 21.31 12.75
C GLN A 104 -10.64 20.40 13.23
N TYR A 105 -10.32 19.24 13.79
CA TYR A 105 -11.32 18.34 14.39
C TYR A 105 -12.11 19.06 15.49
N LYS A 106 -11.40 19.72 16.41
CA LYS A 106 -11.98 20.46 17.53
C LYS A 106 -12.96 21.53 17.03
N GLN A 107 -12.52 22.35 16.06
CA GLN A 107 -13.36 23.38 15.47
C GLN A 107 -14.64 22.80 14.83
N GLN A 108 -14.52 21.65 14.15
CA GLN A 108 -15.65 20.96 13.53
C GLN A 108 -16.63 20.41 14.60
N THR A 109 -16.12 19.78 15.66
CA THR A 109 -16.93 19.22 16.74
C THR A 109 -17.65 20.31 17.55
N GLU A 110 -16.96 21.40 17.86
CA GLU A 110 -17.54 22.58 18.53
C GLU A 110 -18.64 23.22 17.67
N SER A 111 -18.44 23.29 16.35
CA SER A 111 -19.46 23.79 15.41
C SER A 111 -20.72 22.92 15.40
N GLN A 112 -20.58 21.62 15.71
CA GLN A 112 -21.69 20.68 15.87
C GLN A 112 -22.27 20.66 17.30
N LYS A 113 -21.81 21.57 18.18
CA LYS A 113 -22.19 21.66 19.60
C LYS A 113 -21.92 20.38 20.38
N GLN A 114 -20.90 19.63 19.97
CA GLN A 114 -20.41 18.45 20.67
C GLN A 114 -19.12 18.78 21.43
N GLU A 115 -18.82 17.99 22.45
CA GLU A 115 -17.56 18.11 23.19
C GLU A 115 -16.46 17.35 22.44
N PRO A 116 -15.34 18.01 22.08
CA PRO A 116 -14.25 17.36 21.36
C PRO A 116 -13.55 16.32 22.25
N GLU A 117 -13.19 15.19 21.66
CA GLU A 117 -12.38 14.20 22.35
C GLU A 117 -10.98 14.74 22.69
N ALA A 118 -10.34 14.22 23.74
CA ALA A 118 -9.03 14.69 24.17
C ALA A 118 -7.95 14.29 23.15
N LEU A 119 -6.99 15.20 22.89
CA LEU A 119 -5.89 14.98 21.96
C LEU A 119 -5.13 13.67 22.24
N GLU A 120 -4.87 13.32 23.50
CA GLU A 120 -4.16 12.07 23.84
C GLU A 120 -4.88 10.81 23.33
N LYS A 121 -6.22 10.80 23.33
CA LYS A 121 -7.00 9.68 22.81
C LYS A 121 -6.97 9.62 21.29
N MET A 122 -6.98 10.80 20.66
CA MET A 122 -6.99 10.91 19.21
C MET A 122 -5.60 10.79 18.59
N LYS A 123 -4.53 11.08 19.34
CA LYS A 123 -3.15 11.15 18.84
C LYS A 123 -2.77 9.93 18.00
N PRO A 124 -2.99 8.67 18.43
CA PRO A 124 -2.67 7.50 17.60
C PRO A 124 -3.44 7.46 16.28
N GLN A 125 -4.71 7.87 16.28
CA GLN A 125 -5.55 7.90 15.09
C GLN A 125 -5.12 9.03 14.13
N LEU A 126 -4.82 10.22 14.67
CA LEU A 126 -4.34 11.37 13.90
C LEU A 126 -2.97 11.08 13.29
N GLU A 127 -2.05 10.48 14.05
CA GLU A 127 -0.76 10.02 13.55
C GLU A 127 -0.92 9.04 12.39
N GLN A 128 -1.76 8.02 12.57
CA GLN A 128 -2.02 7.04 11.51
C GLN A 128 -2.63 7.71 10.27
N GLN A 129 -3.56 8.65 10.44
CA GLN A 129 -4.17 9.37 9.34
C GLN A 129 -3.14 10.21 8.57
N ILE A 130 -2.32 10.99 9.28
CA ILE A 130 -1.27 11.84 8.67
C ILE A 130 -0.25 10.98 7.93
N VAL A 131 0.21 9.88 8.54
CA VAL A 131 1.13 8.95 7.89
C VAL A 131 0.49 8.37 6.63
N SER A 132 -0.75 7.88 6.70
CA SER A 132 -1.47 7.32 5.56
C SER A 132 -1.66 8.33 4.41
N GLU A 133 -1.97 9.59 4.73
CA GLU A 133 -2.12 10.66 3.74
C GLU A 133 -0.79 10.95 3.04
N LYS A 134 0.29 11.09 3.81
CA LYS A 134 1.65 11.31 3.28
C LYS A 134 2.16 10.13 2.45
N GLU A 135 1.90 8.90 2.89
CA GLU A 135 2.26 7.69 2.14
C GLU A 135 1.55 7.67 0.79
N ASN A 136 0.24 7.95 0.78
CA ASN A 136 -0.54 8.03 -0.45
C ASN A 136 -0.05 9.15 -1.38
N GLU A 137 0.28 10.33 -0.84
CA GLU A 137 0.80 11.44 -1.64
C GLU A 137 2.15 11.07 -2.30
N LYS A 138 3.09 10.55 -1.53
CA LYS A 138 4.40 10.13 -2.03
C LYS A 138 4.28 8.95 -3.02
N PHE A 139 3.42 7.97 -2.74
CA PHE A 139 3.15 6.86 -3.65
C PHE A 139 2.60 7.34 -4.99
N ASN A 140 1.60 8.23 -4.97
CA ASN A 140 1.04 8.79 -6.19
C ASN A 140 2.08 9.60 -6.97
N LYS A 141 2.90 10.42 -6.29
CA LYS A 141 4.00 11.14 -6.95
C LYS A 141 5.00 10.19 -7.61
N LEU A 142 5.43 9.15 -6.91
CA LEU A 142 6.33 8.14 -7.44
C LEU A 142 5.73 7.45 -8.68
N VAL A 143 4.47 7.04 -8.62
CA VAL A 143 3.78 6.43 -9.76
C VAL A 143 3.74 7.39 -10.95
N GLU A 144 3.44 8.67 -10.75
CA GLU A 144 3.39 9.66 -11.83
C GLU A 144 4.78 9.92 -12.44
N GLU A 145 5.83 9.95 -11.62
CA GLU A 145 7.23 10.01 -12.09
C GLU A 145 7.57 8.77 -12.92
N LEU A 146 7.25 7.57 -12.42
CA LEU A 146 7.47 6.32 -13.15
C LEU A 146 6.69 6.26 -14.46
N ARG A 147 5.46 6.78 -14.50
CA ARG A 147 4.66 6.85 -15.74
C ARG A 147 5.34 7.73 -16.78
N LYS A 148 5.76 8.94 -16.40
CA LYS A 148 6.46 9.88 -17.30
C LYS A 148 7.76 9.27 -17.84
N ASP A 149 8.56 8.69 -16.96
CA ASP A 149 9.81 8.02 -17.34
C ASP A 149 9.61 6.88 -18.35
N ASN A 150 8.47 6.17 -18.29
CA ASN A 150 8.15 5.11 -19.24
C ASN A 150 7.54 5.67 -20.53
N GLU A 151 6.73 6.73 -20.50
CA GLU A 151 6.21 7.41 -21.70
C GLU A 151 7.33 8.05 -22.54
N ASP A 152 8.30 8.69 -21.89
CA ASP A 152 9.44 9.32 -22.57
C ASP A 152 10.33 8.25 -23.25
N LYS A 153 10.49 7.07 -22.62
CA LYS A 153 11.20 5.93 -23.23
C LYS A 153 10.45 5.34 -24.43
N VAL A 154 9.11 5.33 -24.42
CA VAL A 154 8.32 4.88 -25.58
C VAL A 154 8.42 5.86 -26.75
N LYS A 155 8.48 7.17 -26.49
CA LYS A 155 8.68 8.18 -27.55
C LYS A 155 10.06 8.11 -28.21
N ILE A 156 11.10 7.72 -27.47
CA ILE A 156 12.48 7.62 -28.00
C ILE A 156 12.66 6.42 -28.96
N ILE A 157 11.87 5.35 -28.83
CA ILE A 157 11.97 4.16 -29.68
C ILE A 157 11.17 4.33 -31.00
N GLY A 158 10.38 5.41 -31.12
CA GLY A 158 9.51 5.69 -32.26
C GLY A 158 9.98 6.81 -33.20
N ALA A 159 11.25 7.23 -33.14
CA ALA A 159 11.83 8.28 -34.00
C ALA A 159 12.95 7.74 -34.90
#